data_AF-A0A2S2QJ51-F1
#
_entry.id   AF-A0A2S2QJ51-F1
#
_cell.length_a   1.000
_cell.length_b   1.000
_cell.length_c   1.000
_cell.angle_alpha   90.00
_cell.angle_beta   90.00
_cell.angle_gamma   90.00
#
_symmetry.space_group_name_H-M   'P 1'
#
loop_
_entity.id
_entity.type
_entity.pdbx_description
1 polymer ?
#
loop_
_entity_poly.entity_id
_entity_poly.type
_entity_poly.pdbx_seq_one_letter_code
_entity_poly.pdbx_strand_id
1 'polypeptide(L)'
;MSQVFKDGKDTIIFATKEDHQTPSKVELSPPEPSPGLIFPDGSINWNCPCLGGMATGPCGVEFRESFTCFHYSKEDPKGMECREKFTAMWDCMDQYPEVYKDGLKDDEDIKNPEEPTGETDNNQQVEVQSKEKNS
;
A
#
# COMPACT_ATOMS: atom_id res chain seq x y z
N MET A 1 19.26 28.07 -25.97
CA MET A 1 19.12 28.79 -24.69
C MET A 1 17.65 29.03 -24.46
N SER A 2 17.09 28.35 -23.47
CA SER A 2 15.70 28.50 -23.02
C SER A 2 15.33 29.96 -22.71
N GLN A 3 14.09 30.32 -23.04
CA GLN A 3 13.54 31.67 -22.78
C GLN A 3 12.68 31.63 -21.52
N VAL A 4 12.87 32.60 -20.62
CA VAL A 4 12.10 32.70 -19.38
C VAL A 4 11.24 33.95 -19.41
N PHE A 5 9.93 33.77 -19.27
CA PHE A 5 8.95 34.85 -19.17
C PHE A 5 8.35 34.86 -17.76
N LYS A 6 8.04 36.04 -17.26
CA LYS A 6 7.32 36.21 -15.99
C LYS A 6 6.02 36.94 -16.29
N ASP A 7 4.90 36.32 -15.95
CA ASP A 7 3.58 36.93 -16.01
C ASP A 7 2.96 36.88 -14.61
N GLY A 8 2.97 38.01 -13.91
CA GLY A 8 2.57 38.08 -12.51
C GLY A 8 3.41 37.17 -11.59
N LYS A 9 2.78 36.14 -11.01
CA LYS A 9 3.41 35.14 -10.13
C LYS A 9 3.99 33.94 -10.89
N ASP A 10 3.59 33.79 -12.16
CA ASP A 10 3.95 32.63 -12.95
C ASP A 10 5.28 32.86 -13.68
N THR A 11 6.10 31.81 -13.70
CA THR A 11 7.35 31.77 -14.46
C THR A 11 7.22 30.71 -15.55
N ILE A 12 7.20 31.17 -16.80
CA ILE A 12 7.03 30.34 -18.00
C ILE A 12 8.41 30.13 -18.63
N ILE A 13 8.85 28.88 -18.73
CA ILE A 13 10.15 28.51 -19.31
C ILE A 13 9.90 27.78 -20.63
N PHE A 14 10.30 28.37 -21.75
CA PHE A 14 10.28 27.72 -23.06
C PHE A 14 11.61 26.99 -23.27
N ALA A 15 11.58 25.67 -23.10
CA ALA A 15 12.70 24.80 -23.38
C ALA A 15 12.92 24.68 -24.90
N THR A 16 14.16 24.83 -25.37
CA THR A 16 14.51 24.53 -26.76
C THR A 16 14.69 23.03 -26.94
N LYS A 17 14.66 22.56 -28.20
CA LYS A 17 14.80 21.14 -28.51
C LYS A 17 16.14 20.59 -28.02
N GLU A 18 17.23 21.34 -28.13
CA GLU A 18 18.54 20.95 -27.58
C GLU A 18 18.54 20.85 -26.04
N ASP A 19 17.91 21.80 -25.34
CA ASP A 19 17.88 21.84 -23.86
C ASP A 19 17.05 20.68 -23.28
N HIS A 20 16.04 20.20 -24.02
CA HIS A 20 15.21 19.04 -23.63
C HIS A 20 15.83 17.69 -24.04
N GLN A 21 16.82 17.69 -24.94
CA GLN A 21 17.51 16.47 -25.36
C GLN A 21 18.61 16.04 -24.40
N THR A 22 19.17 16.99 -23.64
CA THR A 22 20.14 16.65 -22.59
C THR A 22 19.42 16.09 -21.37
N PRO A 23 19.73 14.84 -20.94
CA PRO A 23 19.18 14.31 -19.70
C PRO A 23 19.58 15.20 -18.53
N SER A 24 18.65 15.36 -17.59
CA SER A 24 18.84 16.25 -16.45
C SER A 24 20.05 15.80 -15.62
N LYS A 25 20.93 16.75 -15.28
CA LYS A 25 22.11 16.50 -14.41
C LYS A 25 21.74 16.47 -12.91
N VAL A 26 20.45 16.48 -12.59
CA VAL A 26 19.98 16.43 -11.20
C VAL A 26 20.17 15.02 -10.67
N GLU A 27 21.08 14.89 -9.71
CA GLU A 27 21.21 13.69 -8.90
C GLU A 27 20.11 13.73 -7.84
N LEU A 28 19.08 12.88 -8.01
CA LEU A 28 18.05 12.72 -7.00
C LEU A 28 18.70 12.04 -5.78
N SER A 29 18.39 12.55 -4.59
CA SER A 29 18.74 11.85 -3.35
C SER A 29 18.22 10.42 -3.42
N PRO A 30 18.96 9.44 -2.86
CA PRO A 30 18.48 8.06 -2.83
C PRO A 30 17.08 8.02 -2.23
N PRO A 31 16.14 7.26 -2.83
CA PRO A 31 14.79 7.17 -2.32
C PRO A 31 14.86 6.67 -0.88
N GLU A 32 14.36 7.47 0.05
CA GLU A 32 14.22 7.00 1.43
C GLU A 32 13.29 5.79 1.42
N PRO A 33 13.58 4.75 2.22
CA PRO A 33 12.71 3.59 2.31
C PRO A 33 11.33 4.06 2.77
N SER A 34 10.35 4.00 1.87
CA SER A 34 8.97 4.32 2.18
C SER A 34 8.49 3.41 3.31
N PRO A 35 7.98 3.95 4.42
CA PRO A 35 7.56 3.13 5.54
C PRO A 35 6.46 2.16 5.09
N GLY A 36 6.62 0.89 5.43
CA GLY A 36 5.65 -0.15 5.16
C GLY A 36 4.34 0.05 5.93
N LEU A 37 3.45 -0.94 5.86
CA LEU A 37 2.17 -0.90 6.56
C LEU A 37 2.33 -0.84 8.09
N ILE A 38 3.37 -1.48 8.61
CA ILE A 38 3.65 -1.52 10.03
C ILE A 38 4.97 -0.79 10.28
N PHE A 39 4.94 0.18 11.17
CA PHE A 39 6.13 0.88 11.63
C PHE A 39 6.96 0.00 12.56
N PRO A 40 8.26 0.29 12.74
CA PRO A 40 9.12 -0.47 13.66
C PRO A 40 8.65 -0.47 15.13
N ASP A 41 7.81 0.51 15.52
CA ASP A 41 7.20 0.60 16.85
C ASP A 41 5.94 -0.27 17.00
N GLY A 42 5.51 -0.94 15.93
CA GLY A 42 4.29 -1.76 15.89
C GLY A 42 3.01 -0.97 15.66
N SER A 43 3.08 0.33 15.32
CA SER A 43 1.90 1.10 14.92
C SER A 43 1.58 0.93 13.43
N ILE A 44 0.30 1.05 13.07
CA ILE A 44 -0.18 0.85 11.69
C ILE A 44 -0.16 2.19 10.93
N ASN A 45 0.48 2.20 9.76
CA ASN A 45 0.51 3.32 8.83
C ASN A 45 -0.76 3.35 7.95
N TRP A 46 -1.79 4.07 8.40
CA TRP A 46 -3.05 4.22 7.67
C TRP A 46 -2.95 4.99 6.34
N ASN A 47 -1.81 5.66 6.09
CA ASN A 47 -1.57 6.39 4.85
C ASN A 47 -0.84 5.55 3.80
N CYS A 48 -0.53 4.29 4.10
CA CYS A 48 0.11 3.39 3.16
C CYS A 48 -0.81 3.15 1.94
N PRO A 49 -0.40 3.50 0.70
CA PRO A 49 -1.23 3.30 -0.49
C PRO A 49 -1.69 1.84 -0.68
N CYS A 50 -0.94 0.89 -0.13
CA CYS A 50 -1.25 -0.55 -0.16
C CYS A 50 -2.56 -0.91 0.57
N LEU A 51 -3.05 -0.08 1.50
CA LEU A 51 -4.31 -0.33 2.21
C LEU A 51 -5.57 -0.05 1.38
N GLY A 52 -5.41 0.32 0.11
CA GLY A 52 -6.53 0.50 -0.82
C GLY A 52 -7.55 1.56 -0.39
N GLY A 53 -7.15 2.49 0.49
CA GLY A 53 -8.04 3.54 1.00
C GLY A 53 -9.19 3.06 1.89
N MET A 54 -9.27 1.77 2.25
CA MET A 54 -10.36 1.24 3.08
C MET A 54 -10.43 1.92 4.45
N ALA A 55 -9.27 2.30 5.00
CA ALA A 55 -9.16 3.04 6.25
C ALA A 55 -9.70 4.49 6.18
N THR A 56 -9.87 5.05 4.99
CA THR A 56 -10.25 6.47 4.80
C THR A 56 -11.66 6.63 4.20
N GLY A 57 -12.42 5.55 4.08
CA GLY A 57 -13.80 5.54 3.57
C GLY A 57 -14.88 5.73 4.65
N PRO A 58 -16.17 5.69 4.26
CA PRO A 58 -17.31 5.77 5.18
C PRO A 58 -17.28 4.68 6.26
N CYS A 59 -16.76 3.49 5.93
CA CYS A 59 -16.57 2.37 6.88
C CYS A 59 -15.14 2.29 7.44
N GLY A 60 -14.33 3.34 7.29
CA GLY A 60 -12.93 3.34 7.69
C GLY A 60 -12.71 3.21 9.21
N VAL A 61 -13.70 3.58 10.03
CA VAL A 61 -13.63 3.38 11.48
C VAL A 61 -13.68 1.89 11.82
N GLU A 62 -14.70 1.18 11.33
CA GLU A 62 -14.85 -0.26 11.55
C GLU A 62 -13.67 -1.06 10.97
N PHE A 63 -13.16 -0.65 9.81
CA PHE A 63 -11.95 -1.24 9.22
C PHE A 63 -10.73 -1.05 10.12
N ARG A 64 -10.50 0.17 10.61
CA ARG A 64 -9.36 0.44 11.51
C ARG A 64 -9.45 -0.37 12.79
N GLU A 65 -10.64 -0.48 13.39
CA GLU A 65 -10.84 -1.26 14.61
C GLU A 65 -10.60 -2.76 14.38
N SER A 66 -11.17 -3.32 13.32
CA SER A 66 -11.01 -4.73 12.96
C SER A 66 -9.56 -5.08 12.66
N PHE A 67 -8.89 -4.25 11.84
CA PHE A 67 -7.51 -4.47 11.44
C PHE A 67 -6.53 -4.25 12.61
N THR A 68 -6.81 -3.29 13.50
CA THR A 68 -6.03 -3.11 14.73
C THR A 68 -6.16 -4.33 15.64
N CYS A 69 -7.37 -4.85 15.81
CA CYS A 69 -7.61 -6.06 16.59
C CYS A 69 -6.85 -7.26 16.00
N PHE A 70 -6.96 -7.48 14.68
CA PHE A 70 -6.25 -8.55 13.98
C PHE A 70 -4.72 -8.44 14.10
N HIS A 71 -4.18 -7.23 13.94
CA HIS A 71 -2.73 -7.01 14.01
C HIS A 71 -2.16 -7.34 15.40
N TYR A 72 -2.85 -6.91 16.46
CA TYR A 72 -2.42 -7.13 17.85
C TYR A 72 -2.91 -8.45 18.45
N SER A 73 -3.77 -9.21 17.76
CA SER A 73 -4.23 -10.53 18.17
C SER A 73 -3.05 -11.49 18.36
N LYS A 74 -3.10 -12.24 19.46
CA LYS A 74 -2.16 -13.31 19.80
C LYS A 74 -2.80 -14.70 19.75
N GLU A 75 -4.06 -14.77 19.38
CA GLU A 75 -4.80 -16.01 19.24
C GLU A 75 -4.35 -16.77 17.98
N ASP A 76 -4.52 -18.09 17.99
CA ASP A 76 -4.26 -18.97 16.86
C ASP A 76 -5.57 -19.69 16.46
N PRO A 77 -6.16 -19.39 15.29
CA PRO A 77 -5.69 -18.45 14.27
C PRO A 77 -5.87 -16.97 14.65
N LYS A 78 -5.00 -16.11 14.13
CA LYS A 78 -5.01 -14.67 14.41
C LYS A 78 -6.38 -14.03 14.15
N GLY A 79 -6.86 -13.25 15.12
CA GLY A 79 -8.09 -12.47 14.99
C GLY A 79 -9.38 -13.27 15.14
N MET A 80 -9.32 -14.50 15.67
CA MET A 80 -10.50 -15.28 16.04
C MET A 80 -11.47 -14.52 16.96
N GLU A 81 -10.92 -13.75 17.89
CA GLU A 81 -11.62 -12.89 18.83
C GLU A 81 -12.14 -11.59 18.18
N CYS A 82 -11.61 -11.23 17.00
CA CYS A 82 -11.94 -10.01 16.28
C CYS A 82 -13.10 -10.19 15.29
N ARG A 83 -13.68 -11.39 15.19
CA ARG A 83 -14.73 -11.70 14.21
C ARG A 83 -15.91 -10.73 14.25
N GLU A 84 -16.37 -10.35 15.45
CA GLU A 84 -17.47 -9.40 15.60
C GLU A 84 -17.14 -8.02 15.00
N LYS A 85 -15.88 -7.59 15.09
CA LYS A 85 -15.41 -6.33 14.49
C LYS A 85 -15.41 -6.43 12.96
N PHE A 86 -14.92 -7.54 12.42
CA PHE A 86 -14.99 -7.79 10.98
C PHE A 86 -16.43 -7.84 10.48
N THR A 87 -17.36 -8.46 11.22
CA THR A 87 -18.78 -8.44 10.89
C THR A 87 -19.33 -7.02 10.84
N ALA A 88 -19.04 -6.17 11.84
CA ALA A 88 -19.47 -4.77 11.82
C ALA A 88 -18.91 -3.98 10.63
N MET A 89 -17.67 -4.26 10.23
CA MET A 89 -17.07 -3.68 9.03
C MET A 89 -17.81 -4.13 7.75
N TRP A 90 -18.10 -5.42 7.60
CA TRP A 90 -18.84 -5.95 6.45
C TRP A 90 -20.27 -5.40 6.39
N ASP A 91 -20.96 -5.34 7.53
CA ASP A 91 -22.30 -4.76 7.65
C ASP A 91 -22.31 -3.29 7.24
N CYS A 92 -21.26 -2.54 7.57
CA CYS A 92 -21.11 -1.17 7.09
C CYS A 92 -20.90 -1.13 5.57
N MET A 93 -20.03 -1.98 5.02
CA MET A 93 -19.73 -1.99 3.58
C MET A 93 -20.96 -2.33 2.73
N ASP A 94 -21.83 -3.22 3.22
CA ASP A 94 -23.09 -3.58 2.54
C ASP A 94 -24.05 -2.39 2.39
N GLN A 95 -23.98 -1.42 3.31
CA GLN A 95 -24.78 -0.18 3.24
C GLN A 95 -24.26 0.82 2.18
N TYR A 96 -23.00 0.68 1.73
CA TYR A 96 -22.38 1.58 0.74
C TYR A 96 -21.95 0.85 -0.53
N PRO A 97 -22.89 0.19 -1.24
CA PRO A 97 -22.56 -0.61 -2.41
C PRO A 97 -21.92 0.19 -3.54
N GLU A 98 -22.27 1.46 -3.72
CA GLU A 98 -21.71 2.32 -4.77
C GLU A 98 -20.20 2.58 -4.60
N VAL A 99 -19.70 2.50 -3.36
CA VAL A 99 -18.28 2.75 -3.04
C VAL A 99 -17.48 1.46 -3.00
N TYR A 100 -18.09 0.36 -2.55
CA TYR A 100 -17.38 -0.90 -2.29
C TYR A 100 -17.64 -2.01 -3.34
N LYS A 101 -18.65 -1.90 -4.21
CA LYS A 101 -18.96 -2.95 -5.21
C LYS A 101 -17.87 -3.17 -6.26
N ASP A 102 -17.10 -2.15 -6.62
CA ASP A 102 -16.07 -2.33 -7.67
C ASP A 102 -14.76 -2.89 -7.12
N GLY A 103 -14.52 -2.79 -5.80
CA GLY A 103 -13.38 -3.43 -5.13
C GLY A 103 -13.65 -4.87 -4.66
N LEU A 104 -14.91 -5.31 -4.66
CA LEU A 104 -15.34 -6.66 -4.25
C LEU A 104 -15.64 -7.60 -5.43
N LYS A 105 -15.55 -7.11 -6.68
CA LYS A 105 -15.89 -7.86 -7.91
C LYS A 105 -14.73 -8.64 -8.52
N ASP A 106 -13.48 -8.35 -8.13
CA ASP A 106 -12.31 -9.03 -8.69
C ASP A 106 -11.97 -10.35 -7.95
N ASP A 107 -12.61 -10.63 -6.81
CA ASP A 107 -12.54 -11.92 -6.12
C ASP A 107 -13.96 -12.32 -5.68
N GLU A 108 -14.63 -13.18 -6.46
CA GLU A 108 -15.90 -13.83 -6.09
C GLU A 108 -15.78 -14.76 -4.85
N ASP A 109 -14.67 -14.71 -4.12
CA ASP A 109 -14.40 -15.48 -2.91
C ASP A 109 -14.67 -14.70 -1.60
N ILE A 110 -14.85 -13.37 -1.64
CA ILE A 110 -15.16 -12.57 -0.43
C ILE A 110 -16.67 -12.52 -0.18
N LYS A 111 -17.30 -13.69 -0.06
CA LYS A 111 -18.67 -13.81 0.48
C LYS A 111 -18.83 -14.91 1.54
N ASN A 112 -17.73 -15.47 2.02
CA ASN A 112 -17.79 -16.48 3.07
C ASN A 112 -16.93 -16.08 4.29
N PRO A 113 -17.51 -15.89 5.48
CA PRO A 113 -16.75 -15.64 6.72
C PRO A 113 -15.95 -16.86 7.23
N GLU A 114 -15.67 -17.85 6.39
CA GLU A 114 -14.98 -19.08 6.79
C GLU A 114 -13.80 -19.33 5.83
N GLU A 115 -12.64 -19.62 6.45
CA GLU A 115 -11.33 -20.04 5.88
C GLU A 115 -10.26 -18.93 5.70
N PRO A 116 -9.18 -18.93 6.52
CA PRO A 116 -7.98 -18.14 6.26
C PRO A 116 -7.08 -18.89 5.26
N THR A 117 -6.97 -18.40 4.03
CA THR A 117 -5.95 -18.90 3.09
C THR A 117 -4.60 -18.25 3.39
N GLY A 118 -3.67 -19.06 3.89
CA GLY A 118 -2.31 -18.67 4.19
C GLY A 118 -1.48 -18.29 2.96
N GLU A 119 -0.62 -17.29 3.17
CA GLU A 119 0.78 -17.17 2.72
C GLU A 119 1.11 -17.50 1.26
N THR A 120 1.51 -16.47 0.50
CA THR A 120 2.51 -16.64 -0.56
C THR A 120 3.62 -15.59 -0.38
N ASP A 121 4.62 -15.96 0.42
CA ASP A 121 5.91 -15.29 0.47
C ASP A 121 6.71 -15.71 -0.77
N ASN A 122 7.04 -14.75 -1.64
CA ASN A 122 7.98 -14.96 -2.75
C ASN A 122 9.21 -14.09 -2.52
N ASN A 123 10.05 -14.53 -1.58
CA ASN A 123 11.40 -14.00 -1.40
C ASN A 123 12.32 -14.54 -2.51
N GLN A 124 12.65 -13.69 -3.48
CA GLN A 124 13.69 -13.96 -4.47
C GLN A 124 15.07 -13.77 -3.83
N GLN A 125 15.60 -14.86 -3.27
CA GLN A 125 16.97 -14.93 -2.78
C GLN A 125 17.94 -15.07 -3.97
N VAL A 126 18.65 -13.97 -4.26
CA VAL A 126 19.88 -13.99 -5.05
C VAL A 126 20.99 -14.46 -4.12
N GLU A 127 21.52 -15.67 -4.33
CA GLU A 127 22.77 -16.07 -3.69
C GLU A 127 23.79 -16.63 -4.69
N VAL A 128 24.98 -16.09 -4.52
CA VAL A 128 26.15 -16.07 -5.37
C VAL A 128 26.90 -17.40 -5.22
N GLN A 129 27.04 -18.17 -6.30
CA GLN A 129 27.86 -19.38 -6.26
C GLN A 129 29.32 -19.03 -6.61
N SER A 130 30.19 -19.07 -5.62
CA SER A 130 31.64 -19.07 -5.81
C SER A 130 32.33 -20.10 -4.92
N LYS A 131 32.77 -21.18 -5.57
CA LYS A 131 34.00 -21.98 -5.37
C LYS A 131 34.16 -22.87 -4.13
N GLU A 132 34.39 -24.16 -4.41
CA GLU A 132 35.52 -25.05 -4.00
C GLU A 132 35.12 -26.48 -4.48
N LYS A 133 35.71 -27.21 -5.46
CA LYS A 133 37.09 -27.74 -5.65
C LYS A 133 37.78 -28.00 -4.32
N ASN A 134 38.16 -29.22 -3.93
CA ASN A 134 38.84 -30.25 -4.72
C ASN A 134 38.98 -31.56 -3.90
N SER A 135 39.22 -32.66 -4.63
CA SER A 135 39.95 -33.89 -4.24
C SER A 135 39.30 -34.94 -3.34
#